data_AF-A0AAV5TH14-F1
#
_entry.id   AF-A0AAV5TH14-F1
#
_cell.length_a   1.000
_cell.length_b   1.000
_cell.length_c   1.000
_cell.angle_alpha   90.00
_cell.angle_beta   90.00
_cell.angle_gamma   90.00
#
_symmetry.space_group_name_H-M   'P 1'
#
loop_
_entity.id
_entity.type
_entity.pdbx_description
1 polymer ?
#
loop_
_entity_poly.entity_id
_entity_poly.type
_entity_poly.pdbx_seq_one_letter_code
_entity_poly.pdbx_strand_id
1 'polypeptide(L)'
;QKPRSDNNITLLDEIQNSTSSSGPIEIAHSTHKSVTISGNSVIEAVRRGHSLMNAIRRASELSIRSNVTDDNEIVVDGMVIIPTTYTLLNQTTRILVSSMFEFASTSFEEFKTLGQDDQWKLVRNFHAYISVLDCEYRMMSLLPEQETMCLVSYSTYIDHDTFSRLLSDIPSQKSRGEAERFLAAFLEGDVQSMRAKMRKWKPVEDEYMALVGLSFWSLEKITVSDEVHRIAEKYRDALFQELGRLYTQMMGLDEYAHRIGEAVMFLTSVQNAFLEMRSKLGVMKLLDVIGE
;
A
#
# COMPACT_ATOMS: atom_id res chain seq x y z
N GLN A 1 22.73 -47.95 35.06
CA GLN A 1 21.84 -49.12 34.91
C GLN A 1 20.45 -48.60 34.52
N LYS A 2 19.99 -48.90 33.30
CA LYS A 2 18.56 -48.94 32.87
C LYS A 2 17.93 -50.25 33.43
N PRO A 3 16.62 -50.61 33.26
CA PRO A 3 15.49 -50.00 32.51
C PRO A 3 14.14 -50.00 33.32
N ARG A 4 12.99 -49.43 32.87
CA ARG A 4 11.91 -49.96 31.99
C ARG A 4 10.80 -48.87 31.96
N SER A 5 10.33 -48.33 30.82
CA SER A 5 9.33 -48.84 29.83
C SER A 5 7.97 -49.23 30.40
N ASP A 6 6.91 -48.54 29.97
CA ASP A 6 5.66 -49.05 29.36
C ASP A 6 4.77 -47.84 29.00
N ASN A 7 4.66 -47.45 27.73
CA ASN A 7 3.66 -47.90 26.75
C ASN A 7 2.20 -47.74 27.22
N ASN A 8 1.50 -46.76 26.66
CA ASN A 8 0.13 -46.96 26.22
C ASN A 8 -0.14 -46.19 24.91
N ILE A 9 -0.45 -47.00 23.90
CA ILE A 9 -1.01 -46.68 22.59
C ILE A 9 -2.53 -46.64 22.73
N THR A 10 -3.21 -45.77 21.97
CA THR A 10 -4.49 -45.97 21.23
C THR A 10 -5.12 -44.58 20.99
N LEU A 11 -5.76 -44.23 19.89
CA LEU A 11 -5.91 -44.76 18.53
C LEU A 11 -6.62 -43.60 17.79
N LEU A 12 -6.18 -43.25 16.59
CA LEU A 12 -6.98 -42.46 15.65
C LEU A 12 -8.11 -43.33 15.08
N ASP A 13 -9.09 -42.64 14.50
CA ASP A 13 -10.16 -43.13 13.60
C ASP A 13 -11.38 -43.70 14.34
N GLU A 14 -12.65 -43.37 14.04
CA GLU A 14 -13.31 -42.93 12.79
C GLU A 14 -14.81 -42.71 13.23
N ILE A 15 -15.69 -41.83 12.71
CA ILE A 15 -16.35 -41.71 11.40
C ILE A 15 -17.23 -40.43 11.53
N GLN A 16 -17.02 -39.36 10.75
CA GLN A 16 -17.64 -39.07 9.44
C GLN A 16 -19.15 -38.71 9.45
N ASN A 17 -19.44 -37.62 8.71
CA ASN A 17 -20.71 -37.22 8.06
C ASN A 17 -21.63 -36.21 8.76
N SER A 18 -21.33 -34.93 8.55
CA SER A 18 -22.32 -34.00 8.00
C SER A 18 -21.64 -33.05 7.00
N THR A 19 -21.88 -33.33 5.73
CA THR A 19 -21.51 -32.52 4.58
C THR A 19 -22.26 -31.18 4.59
N SER A 20 -21.53 -30.08 4.69
CA SER A 20 -21.93 -28.80 4.10
C SER A 20 -20.77 -28.31 3.23
N SER A 21 -20.93 -28.45 1.92
CA SER A 21 -19.96 -27.99 0.93
C SER A 21 -19.94 -26.46 0.91
N SER A 22 -18.97 -25.86 1.61
CA SER A 22 -18.43 -24.56 1.21
C SER A 22 -17.25 -24.87 0.31
N GLY A 23 -17.49 -24.87 -1.00
CA GLY A 23 -16.42 -24.93 -1.99
C GLY A 23 -15.45 -23.75 -1.79
N PRO A 24 -14.22 -23.82 -2.31
CA PRO A 24 -13.36 -22.65 -2.36
C PRO A 24 -14.13 -21.56 -3.12
N ILE A 25 -14.34 -20.42 -2.46
CA ILE A 25 -14.76 -19.22 -3.16
C ILE A 25 -13.55 -18.86 -4.02
N GLU A 26 -13.62 -19.22 -5.30
CA GLU A 26 -12.83 -18.59 -6.33
C GLU A 26 -13.06 -17.10 -6.16
N ILE A 27 -11.99 -16.38 -5.80
CA ILE A 27 -11.92 -14.95 -6.05
C ILE A 27 -12.33 -14.83 -7.51
N ALA A 28 -13.42 -14.12 -7.76
CA ALA A 28 -13.73 -13.65 -9.09
C ALA A 28 -12.57 -12.73 -9.49
N HIS A 29 -11.50 -13.32 -10.02
CA HIS A 29 -10.68 -12.67 -11.00
C HIS A 29 -11.70 -12.15 -12.00
N SER A 30 -11.92 -10.84 -11.98
CA SER A 30 -12.63 -10.21 -13.07
C SER A 30 -11.95 -10.71 -14.33
N THR A 31 -12.64 -11.56 -15.09
CA THR A 31 -12.18 -12.11 -16.36
C THR A 31 -12.18 -11.02 -17.41
N HIS A 32 -11.60 -9.86 -17.10
CA HIS A 32 -10.99 -9.04 -18.12
C HIS A 32 -9.75 -9.82 -18.54
N LYS A 33 -9.84 -10.45 -19.72
CA LYS A 33 -8.66 -10.92 -20.43
C LYS A 33 -7.65 -9.78 -20.40
N SER A 34 -6.53 -9.98 -19.71
CA SER A 34 -5.35 -9.15 -19.85
C SER A 34 -4.92 -9.29 -21.31
N VAL A 35 -5.39 -8.37 -22.15
CA VAL A 35 -4.98 -8.29 -23.54
C VAL A 35 -3.66 -7.55 -23.50
N THR A 36 -2.57 -8.27 -23.74
CA THR A 36 -1.21 -7.76 -23.82
C THR A 36 -1.18 -6.50 -24.69
N ILE A 37 -1.10 -5.36 -24.01
CA ILE A 37 -0.74 -4.10 -24.63
C ILE A 37 0.70 -4.32 -25.15
N SER A 38 0.95 -3.92 -26.40
CA SER A 38 2.24 -3.95 -27.10
C SER A 38 3.46 -3.93 -26.15
N GLY A 39 4.53 -4.66 -26.50
CA GLY A 39 5.73 -4.91 -25.67
C GLY A 39 6.48 -3.71 -25.06
N ASN A 40 6.03 -2.48 -25.32
CA ASN A 40 6.54 -1.23 -24.76
C ASN A 40 5.52 -0.48 -23.87
N SER A 41 4.48 -1.14 -23.35
CA SER A 41 3.51 -0.47 -22.45
C SER A 41 4.17 0.05 -21.18
N VAL A 42 3.94 1.33 -20.90
CA VAL A 42 4.37 1.98 -19.65
C VAL A 42 3.59 1.44 -18.46
N ILE A 43 2.27 1.19 -18.61
CA ILE A 43 1.46 0.56 -17.55
C ILE A 43 2.04 -0.80 -17.16
N GLU A 44 2.44 -1.60 -18.14
CA GLU A 44 3.04 -2.91 -17.88
C GLU A 44 4.45 -2.80 -17.24
N ALA A 45 5.24 -1.79 -17.60
CA ALA A 45 6.50 -1.50 -16.91
C ALA A 45 6.26 -1.11 -15.44
N VAL A 46 5.28 -0.24 -15.18
CA VAL A 46 4.87 0.16 -13.83
C VAL A 46 4.37 -1.04 -13.03
N ARG A 47 3.58 -1.94 -13.65
CA ARG A 47 3.15 -3.20 -13.03
C ARG A 47 4.33 -4.05 -12.59
N ARG A 48 5.29 -4.31 -13.48
CA ARG A 48 6.49 -5.09 -13.14
C ARG A 48 7.26 -4.47 -11.98
N GLY A 49 7.49 -3.16 -12.00
CA GLY A 49 8.17 -2.46 -10.92
C GLY A 49 7.37 -2.54 -9.61
N HIS A 50 6.05 -2.38 -9.66
CA HIS A 50 5.17 -2.44 -8.49
C HIS A 50 5.15 -3.84 -7.87
N SER A 51 5.05 -4.88 -8.70
CA SER A 51 5.15 -6.28 -8.27
C SER A 51 6.50 -6.58 -7.61
N LEU A 52 7.61 -6.09 -8.19
CA LEU A 52 8.95 -6.25 -7.61
C LEU A 52 9.07 -5.54 -6.26
N MET A 53 8.60 -4.29 -6.18
CA MET A 53 8.58 -3.51 -4.93
C MET A 53 7.81 -4.27 -3.83
N ASN A 54 6.63 -4.79 -4.15
CA ASN A 54 5.81 -5.54 -3.21
C ASN A 54 6.44 -6.88 -2.80
N ALA A 55 7.12 -7.58 -3.71
CA ALA A 55 7.86 -8.79 -3.38
C ALA A 55 9.02 -8.50 -2.40
N ILE A 56 9.80 -7.44 -2.66
CA ILE A 56 10.88 -6.99 -1.77
C ILE A 56 10.34 -6.61 -0.40
N ARG A 57 9.27 -5.80 -0.35
CA ARG A 57 8.62 -5.40 0.90
C ARG A 57 8.13 -6.62 1.66
N ARG A 58 7.38 -7.51 1.02
CA ARG A 58 6.89 -8.75 1.65
C ARG A 58 8.02 -9.55 2.28
N ALA A 59 9.06 -9.86 1.51
CA ALA A 59 10.18 -10.67 2.00
C ALA A 59 10.93 -9.97 3.15
N SER A 60 11.22 -8.68 2.99
CA SER A 60 12.00 -7.91 3.95
C SER A 60 11.22 -7.66 5.25
N GLU A 61 9.95 -7.25 5.14
CA GLU A 61 9.10 -7.04 6.30
C GLU A 61 8.87 -8.35 7.07
N LEU A 62 8.67 -9.48 6.39
CA LEU A 62 8.56 -10.79 7.06
C LEU A 62 9.85 -11.18 7.79
N SER A 63 11.03 -10.84 7.24
CA SER A 63 12.31 -11.17 7.86
C SER A 63 12.63 -10.40 9.14
N ILE A 64 12.07 -9.20 9.30
CA ILE A 64 12.28 -8.36 10.49
C ILE A 64 11.22 -8.59 11.57
N ARG A 65 10.16 -9.34 11.27
CA ARG A 65 9.24 -9.82 12.30
C ARG A 65 9.99 -10.82 13.16
N SER A 66 10.25 -10.47 14.41
CA SER A 66 10.50 -11.46 15.44
C SER A 66 9.30 -12.43 15.50
N ASN A 67 9.50 -13.65 16.00
CA ASN A 67 8.44 -14.66 16.18
C ASN A 67 7.37 -14.17 17.16
N VAL A 68 6.54 -13.23 16.73
CA VAL A 68 5.44 -12.68 17.52
C VAL A 68 4.20 -13.46 17.11
N THR A 69 3.76 -14.36 17.97
CA THR A 69 2.37 -14.80 17.97
C THR A 69 1.51 -13.63 18.42
N ASP A 70 0.93 -12.98 17.41
CA ASP A 70 -0.14 -11.98 17.42
C ASP A 70 -1.51 -12.46 17.90
N ASP A 71 -2.02 -12.19 19.10
CA ASP A 71 -3.44 -12.51 19.39
C ASP A 71 -4.40 -11.78 18.41
N ASN A 72 -3.94 -10.70 17.77
CA ASN A 72 -4.67 -9.93 16.76
C ASN A 72 -4.11 -10.14 15.34
N GLU A 73 -3.49 -11.28 15.04
CA GLU A 73 -3.07 -11.56 13.67
C GLU A 73 -4.27 -11.79 12.74
N ILE A 74 -4.17 -11.24 11.52
CA ILE A 74 -5.17 -11.42 10.46
C ILE A 74 -4.51 -12.25 9.36
N VAL A 75 -5.11 -13.40 9.04
CA VAL A 75 -4.65 -14.26 7.94
C VAL A 75 -5.60 -14.08 6.75
N VAL A 76 -5.09 -13.54 5.65
CA VAL A 76 -5.84 -13.34 4.40
C VAL A 76 -4.97 -13.70 3.21
N ASP A 77 -5.49 -14.54 2.29
CA ASP A 77 -4.77 -15.01 1.10
C ASP A 77 -3.34 -15.54 1.36
N GLY A 78 -3.16 -16.25 2.49
CA GLY A 78 -1.86 -16.78 2.91
C GLY A 78 -0.86 -15.72 3.34
N MET A 79 -1.30 -14.48 3.55
CA MET A 79 -0.54 -13.40 4.17
C MET A 79 -1.00 -13.20 5.62
N VAL A 80 -0.03 -13.14 6.52
CA VAL A 80 -0.27 -12.79 7.93
C VAL A 80 -0.04 -11.29 8.09
N ILE A 81 -1.05 -10.55 8.52
CA ILE A 81 -0.98 -9.13 8.85
C ILE A 81 -1.05 -8.98 10.36
N ILE A 82 -0.16 -8.18 10.95
CA ILE A 82 -0.09 -7.97 12.39
C ILE A 82 -0.25 -6.50 12.74
N PRO A 83 -0.76 -6.16 13.93
CA PRO A 83 -0.71 -4.78 14.38
C PRO A 83 0.73 -4.26 14.46
N THR A 84 0.95 -3.02 14.07
CA THR A 84 2.29 -2.42 14.09
C THR A 84 2.68 -1.89 15.49
N THR A 85 3.99 -1.72 15.71
CA THR A 85 4.55 -0.83 16.73
C THR A 85 5.16 0.41 16.06
N TYR A 86 5.56 1.44 16.83
CA TYR A 86 6.24 2.62 16.29
C TYR A 86 7.61 2.26 15.71
N THR A 87 8.38 1.38 16.38
CA THR A 87 9.67 0.89 15.86
C THR A 87 9.47 0.11 14.57
N LEU A 88 8.50 -0.80 14.53
CA LEU A 88 8.22 -1.61 13.35
C LEU A 88 7.76 -0.74 12.17
N LEU A 89 6.92 0.26 12.41
CA LEU A 89 6.48 1.22 11.38
C LEU A 89 7.67 1.98 10.77
N ASN A 90 8.63 2.41 11.59
CA ASN A 90 9.84 3.06 11.10
C ASN A 90 10.71 2.11 10.27
N GLN A 91 10.84 0.84 10.69
CA GLN A 91 11.59 -0.17 9.94
C GLN A 91 10.93 -0.49 8.60
N THR A 92 9.62 -0.71 8.57
CA THR A 92 8.86 -1.00 7.34
C THR A 92 8.86 0.20 6.40
N THR A 93 8.81 1.42 6.92
CA THR A 93 8.94 2.65 6.11
C THR A 93 10.29 2.72 5.40
N ARG A 94 11.39 2.36 6.09
CA ARG A 94 12.73 2.30 5.46
C ARG A 94 12.79 1.25 4.35
N ILE A 95 12.21 0.07 4.59
CA ILE A 95 12.09 -0.99 3.57
C ILE A 95 11.31 -0.48 2.35
N LEU A 96 10.17 0.16 2.58
CA LEU A 96 9.32 0.74 1.55
C LEU A 96 10.11 1.77 0.72
N VAL A 97 10.78 2.74 1.35
CA VAL A 97 11.61 3.74 0.65
C VAL A 97 12.72 3.10 -0.17
N SER A 98 13.45 2.11 0.36
CA SER A 98 14.46 1.39 -0.42
C SER A 98 13.85 0.66 -1.62
N SER A 99 12.70 0.00 -1.44
CA SER A 99 12.02 -0.71 -2.54
C SER A 99 11.47 0.21 -3.63
N MET A 100 11.22 1.50 -3.33
CA MET A 100 10.81 2.48 -4.34
C MET A 100 11.91 2.81 -5.36
N PHE A 101 13.19 2.67 -4.99
CA PHE A 101 14.28 2.82 -5.95
C PHE A 101 14.28 1.68 -6.97
N GLU A 102 14.01 0.46 -6.51
CA GLU A 102 13.88 -0.73 -7.38
C GLU A 102 12.64 -0.63 -8.26
N PHE A 103 11.51 -0.15 -7.69
CA PHE A 103 10.32 0.22 -8.47
C PHE A 103 10.69 1.18 -9.59
N ALA A 104 11.27 2.34 -9.26
CA ALA A 104 11.53 3.40 -10.22
C ALA A 104 12.50 2.95 -11.32
N SER A 105 13.55 2.23 -10.93
CA SER A 105 14.55 1.69 -11.86
C SER A 105 14.00 0.60 -12.79
N THR A 106 12.98 -0.13 -12.34
CA THR A 106 12.33 -1.18 -13.14
C THR A 106 11.25 -0.60 -14.05
N SER A 107 10.51 0.39 -13.56
CA SER A 107 9.38 1.01 -14.26
C SER A 107 9.81 2.06 -15.30
N PHE A 108 10.90 2.79 -15.04
CA PHE A 108 11.30 3.96 -15.83
C PHE A 108 12.79 3.93 -16.12
N GLU A 109 13.17 3.67 -17.37
CA GLU A 109 14.57 3.45 -17.75
C GLU A 109 15.44 4.69 -17.47
N GLU A 110 14.95 5.88 -17.79
CA GLU A 110 15.65 7.14 -17.61
C GLU A 110 15.91 7.49 -16.14
N PHE A 111 15.14 6.92 -15.19
CA PHE A 111 15.37 7.16 -13.76
C PHE A 111 16.81 6.81 -13.36
N LYS A 112 17.40 5.76 -13.93
CA LYS A 112 18.78 5.31 -13.67
C LYS A 112 19.83 6.33 -14.11
N THR A 113 19.47 7.21 -15.04
CA THR A 113 20.37 8.23 -15.60
C THR A 113 20.30 9.57 -14.87
N LEU A 114 19.28 9.76 -14.02
CA LEU A 114 19.11 10.97 -13.23
C LEU A 114 20.20 11.11 -12.16
N GLY A 115 20.50 12.35 -11.80
CA GLY A 115 21.35 12.64 -10.63
C GLY A 115 20.73 12.10 -9.34
N GLN A 116 21.59 11.66 -8.42
CA GLN A 116 21.14 11.04 -7.15
C GLN A 116 20.21 11.95 -6.33
N ASP A 117 20.46 13.26 -6.33
CA ASP A 117 19.61 14.25 -5.64
C ASP A 117 18.17 14.25 -6.22
N ASP A 118 18.02 14.26 -7.54
CA ASP A 118 16.71 14.20 -8.19
C ASP A 118 16.02 12.86 -7.99
N GLN A 119 16.76 11.75 -8.03
CA GLN A 119 16.21 10.42 -7.70
C GLN A 119 15.62 10.40 -6.28
N TRP A 120 16.33 10.93 -5.30
CA TRP A 120 15.85 11.03 -3.92
C TRP A 120 14.62 11.91 -3.79
N LYS A 121 14.58 13.06 -4.46
CA LYS A 121 13.40 13.94 -4.44
C LYS A 121 12.17 13.25 -5.00
N LEU A 122 12.31 12.53 -6.11
CA LEU A 122 11.23 11.75 -6.73
C LEU A 122 10.72 10.67 -5.78
N VAL A 123 11.61 9.83 -5.24
CA VAL A 123 11.25 8.75 -4.31
C VAL A 123 10.57 9.30 -3.05
N ARG A 124 11.14 10.36 -2.45
CA ARG A 124 10.56 10.98 -1.24
C ARG A 124 9.18 11.57 -1.49
N ASN A 125 8.97 12.18 -2.66
CA ASN A 125 7.66 12.70 -3.05
C ASN A 125 6.66 11.56 -3.28
N PHE A 126 7.07 10.51 -3.98
CA PHE A 126 6.24 9.36 -4.30
C PHE A 126 5.78 8.58 -3.06
N HIS A 127 6.58 8.55 -1.98
CA HIS A 127 6.23 7.85 -0.75
C HIS A 127 4.84 8.18 -0.20
N ALA A 128 4.48 9.47 -0.21
CA ALA A 128 3.16 9.91 0.23
C ALA A 128 2.02 9.26 -0.58
N TYR A 129 2.20 9.23 -1.89
CA TYR A 129 1.20 8.72 -2.81
C TYR A 129 1.05 7.22 -2.68
N ILE A 130 2.16 6.49 -2.73
CA ILE A 130 2.12 5.03 -2.74
C ILE A 130 1.60 4.47 -1.42
N SER A 131 1.90 5.09 -0.27
CA SER A 131 1.38 4.64 1.02
C SER A 131 -0.15 4.69 1.07
N VAL A 132 -0.77 5.76 0.56
CA VAL A 132 -2.24 5.88 0.53
C VAL A 132 -2.86 5.01 -0.57
N LEU A 133 -2.27 5.03 -1.77
CA LEU A 133 -2.75 4.24 -2.91
C LEU A 133 -2.72 2.74 -2.62
N ASP A 134 -1.60 2.24 -2.11
CA ASP A 134 -1.42 0.83 -1.75
C ASP A 134 -2.33 0.43 -0.59
N CYS A 135 -2.44 1.27 0.45
CA CYS A 135 -3.38 1.02 1.56
C CYS A 135 -4.82 0.88 1.06
N GLU A 136 -5.36 1.88 0.36
CA GLU A 136 -6.78 1.88 0.01
C GLU A 136 -7.11 0.83 -1.06
N TYR A 137 -6.22 0.62 -2.03
CA TYR A 137 -6.43 -0.41 -3.06
C TYR A 137 -6.39 -1.83 -2.47
N ARG A 138 -5.45 -2.10 -1.55
CA ARG A 138 -5.33 -3.40 -0.89
C ARG A 138 -6.43 -3.63 0.14
N MET A 139 -6.83 -2.60 0.88
CA MET A 139 -7.96 -2.69 1.80
C MET A 139 -9.26 -3.06 1.07
N MET A 140 -9.51 -2.47 -0.10
CA MET A 140 -10.68 -2.82 -0.91
C MET A 140 -10.68 -4.25 -1.45
N SER A 141 -9.51 -4.82 -1.71
CA SER A 141 -9.38 -6.15 -2.33
C SER A 141 -9.22 -7.27 -1.30
N LEU A 142 -8.41 -7.06 -0.27
CA LEU A 142 -8.09 -8.08 0.73
C LEU A 142 -9.08 -8.08 1.91
N LEU A 143 -9.47 -6.89 2.40
CA LEU A 143 -10.16 -6.75 3.69
C LEU A 143 -11.34 -5.75 3.57
N PRO A 144 -12.29 -5.97 2.64
CA PRO A 144 -13.33 -4.99 2.32
C PRO A 144 -14.29 -4.69 3.49
N GLU A 145 -14.43 -5.64 4.41
CA GLU A 145 -15.31 -5.54 5.59
C GLU A 145 -14.67 -4.80 6.76
N GLN A 146 -13.35 -4.61 6.75
CA GLN A 146 -12.61 -3.99 7.85
C GLN A 146 -12.55 -2.47 7.68
N GLU A 147 -13.68 -1.81 7.94
CA GLU A 147 -13.86 -0.40 7.61
C GLU A 147 -12.97 0.56 8.39
N THR A 148 -12.61 0.24 9.64
CA THR A 148 -11.81 1.12 10.52
C THR A 148 -10.31 0.91 10.39
N MET A 149 -9.89 -0.22 9.81
CA MET A 149 -8.49 -0.61 9.71
C MET A 149 -7.73 0.19 8.64
N CYS A 150 -6.44 0.40 8.87
CA CYS A 150 -5.53 1.03 7.91
C CYS A 150 -4.25 0.19 7.79
N LEU A 151 -3.90 -0.21 6.57
CA LEU A 151 -2.61 -0.86 6.29
C LEU A 151 -1.53 0.21 6.27
N VAL A 152 -0.60 0.12 7.21
CA VAL A 152 0.51 1.09 7.35
C VAL A 152 1.82 0.56 6.78
N SER A 153 1.85 -0.70 6.37
CA SER A 153 2.94 -1.30 5.60
C SER A 153 2.43 -2.43 4.70
N TYR A 154 3.34 -3.20 4.08
CA TYR A 154 2.90 -4.37 3.31
C TYR A 154 2.21 -5.39 4.22
N SER A 155 2.62 -5.43 5.48
CA SER A 155 2.35 -6.58 6.34
C SER A 155 1.85 -6.17 7.72
N THR A 156 1.67 -4.87 7.99
CA THR A 156 1.18 -4.38 9.27
C THR A 156 0.00 -3.43 9.12
N TYR A 157 -0.80 -3.35 10.18
CA TYR A 157 -1.98 -2.50 10.23
C TYR A 157 -2.06 -1.70 11.53
N ILE A 158 -2.94 -0.70 11.52
CA ILE A 158 -3.47 -0.01 12.70
C ILE A 158 -4.99 0.00 12.65
N ASP A 159 -5.57 0.01 13.83
CA ASP A 159 -7.00 0.14 14.13
C ASP A 159 -7.16 0.67 15.57
N HIS A 160 -8.37 1.08 15.95
CA HIS A 160 -8.68 1.63 17.28
C HIS A 160 -8.18 0.72 18.42
N ASP A 161 -8.42 -0.58 18.31
CA ASP A 161 -8.05 -1.56 19.34
C ASP A 161 -6.52 -1.77 19.45
N THR A 162 -5.77 -1.33 18.44
CA THR A 162 -4.33 -1.57 18.33
C THR A 162 -3.47 -0.33 18.62
N PHE A 163 -4.07 0.83 18.88
CA PHE A 163 -3.32 2.05 19.21
C PHE A 163 -2.40 1.87 20.40
N SER A 164 -2.85 1.11 21.40
CA SER A 164 -2.06 0.82 22.59
C SER A 164 -0.71 0.18 22.25
N ARG A 165 -0.70 -0.67 21.21
CA ARG A 165 0.47 -1.37 20.71
C ARG A 165 1.34 -0.49 19.82
N LEU A 166 0.74 0.29 18.93
CA LEU A 166 1.49 1.28 18.14
C LEU A 166 2.30 2.23 19.05
N LEU A 167 1.70 2.63 20.18
CA LEU A 167 2.30 3.56 21.13
C LEU A 167 3.11 2.89 22.25
N SER A 168 3.29 1.57 22.20
CA SER A 168 3.99 0.83 23.27
C SER A 168 5.50 1.14 23.34
N ASP A 169 6.09 1.53 22.21
CA ASP A 169 7.53 1.72 22.02
C ASP A 169 7.87 3.12 21.47
N ILE A 170 6.98 4.11 21.65
CA ILE A 170 7.30 5.52 21.34
C ILE A 170 8.31 6.08 22.36
N PRO A 171 9.21 6.99 21.95
CA PRO A 171 10.24 7.55 22.85
C PRO A 171 9.68 8.33 24.05
N SER A 172 8.55 9.03 23.88
CA SER A 172 7.93 9.86 24.91
C SER A 172 6.52 9.36 25.22
N GLN A 173 6.25 9.02 26.48
CA GLN A 173 4.91 8.61 26.94
C GLN A 173 4.09 9.78 27.50
N LYS A 174 4.67 10.99 27.59
CA LYS A 174 4.03 12.15 28.24
C LYS A 174 2.72 12.57 27.58
N SER A 175 2.65 12.42 26.25
CA SER A 175 1.53 12.89 25.43
C SER A 175 0.77 11.72 24.76
N ARG A 176 0.79 10.54 25.37
CA ARG A 176 0.15 9.33 24.81
C ARG A 176 -1.34 9.53 24.50
N GLY A 177 -2.10 10.13 25.41
CA GLY A 177 -3.54 10.40 25.19
C GLY A 177 -3.81 11.42 24.08
N GLU A 178 -2.85 12.29 23.73
CA GLU A 178 -2.94 13.14 22.55
C GLU A 178 -2.64 12.36 21.27
N ALA A 179 -1.64 11.46 21.32
CA ALA A 179 -1.35 10.55 20.21
C ALA A 179 -2.54 9.65 19.88
N GLU A 180 -3.19 9.05 20.88
CA GLU A 180 -4.37 8.20 20.70
C GLU A 180 -5.53 8.97 20.07
N ARG A 181 -5.82 10.19 20.56
CA ARG A 181 -6.85 11.06 19.96
C ARG A 181 -6.52 11.46 18.53
N PHE A 182 -5.25 11.74 18.25
CA PHE A 182 -4.78 12.05 16.90
C PHE A 182 -4.98 10.87 15.96
N LEU A 183 -4.57 9.67 16.36
CA LEU A 183 -4.72 8.45 15.57
C LEU A 183 -6.19 8.11 15.32
N ALA A 184 -7.05 8.26 16.32
CA ALA A 184 -8.49 8.10 16.17
C ALA A 184 -9.05 9.06 15.10
N ALA A 185 -8.73 10.35 15.22
CA ALA A 185 -9.18 11.35 14.25
C ALA A 185 -8.62 11.09 12.83
N PHE A 186 -7.40 10.56 12.72
CA PHE A 186 -6.82 10.14 11.45
C PHE A 186 -7.59 8.98 10.82
N LEU A 187 -7.91 7.94 11.59
CA LEU A 187 -8.68 6.78 11.08
C LEU A 187 -10.12 7.16 10.71
N GLU A 188 -10.80 7.93 11.56
CA GLU A 188 -12.19 8.31 11.38
C GLU A 188 -12.38 9.38 10.28
N GLY A 189 -11.38 10.24 10.08
CA GLY A 189 -11.42 11.34 9.12
C GLY A 189 -10.69 11.04 7.82
N ASP A 190 -9.36 11.08 7.89
CA ASP A 190 -8.49 11.06 6.70
C ASP A 190 -8.59 9.71 5.96
N VAL A 191 -8.50 8.59 6.70
CA VAL A 191 -8.58 7.24 6.11
C VAL A 191 -9.97 6.99 5.52
N GLN A 192 -11.06 7.25 6.25
CA GLN A 192 -12.42 7.07 5.71
C GLN A 192 -12.67 7.93 4.46
N SER A 193 -12.19 9.17 4.45
CA SER A 193 -12.31 10.07 3.31
C SER A 193 -11.60 9.53 2.06
N MET A 194 -10.38 9.02 2.22
CA MET A 194 -9.65 8.40 1.09
C MET A 194 -10.32 7.11 0.64
N ARG A 195 -10.73 6.27 1.59
CA ARG A 195 -11.44 5.01 1.32
C ARG A 195 -12.71 5.21 0.51
N ALA A 196 -13.53 6.17 0.91
CA ALA A 196 -14.77 6.50 0.20
C ALA A 196 -14.49 6.92 -1.25
N LYS A 197 -13.43 7.71 -1.50
CA LYS A 197 -13.04 8.12 -2.86
C LYS A 197 -12.50 6.96 -3.69
N MET A 198 -11.67 6.09 -3.12
CA MET A 198 -11.17 4.88 -3.80
C MET A 198 -12.34 3.93 -4.14
N ARG A 199 -13.27 3.72 -3.20
CA ARG A 199 -14.49 2.91 -3.42
C ARG A 199 -15.39 3.50 -4.50
N LYS A 200 -15.51 4.83 -4.56
CA LYS A 200 -16.27 5.52 -5.60
C LYS A 200 -15.64 5.33 -6.99
N TRP A 201 -14.33 5.56 -7.10
CA TRP A 201 -13.60 5.40 -8.35
C TRP A 201 -13.57 3.94 -8.84
N LYS A 202 -13.39 3.00 -7.90
CA LYS A 202 -13.35 1.54 -8.13
C LYS A 202 -12.48 1.19 -9.34
N PRO A 203 -11.16 1.44 -9.26
CA PRO A 203 -10.27 1.23 -10.38
C PRO A 203 -10.16 -0.26 -10.74
N VAL A 204 -10.08 -0.55 -12.03
CA VAL A 204 -9.49 -1.82 -12.48
C VAL A 204 -7.97 -1.77 -12.31
N GLU A 205 -7.31 -2.92 -12.39
CA GLU A 205 -5.86 -3.01 -12.13
C GLU A 205 -5.03 -2.10 -13.04
N ASP A 206 -5.32 -2.04 -14.34
CA ASP A 206 -4.62 -1.16 -15.29
C ASP A 206 -4.77 0.32 -14.93
N GLU A 207 -5.96 0.75 -14.47
CA GLU A 207 -6.19 2.12 -14.00
C GLU A 207 -5.37 2.43 -12.75
N TYR A 208 -5.33 1.49 -11.81
CA TYR A 208 -4.55 1.61 -10.59
C TYR A 208 -3.04 1.70 -10.90
N MET A 209 -2.53 0.83 -11.77
CA MET A 209 -1.13 0.86 -12.22
C MET A 209 -0.79 2.19 -12.92
N ALA A 210 -1.68 2.67 -13.80
CA ALA A 210 -1.47 3.96 -14.44
C ALA A 210 -1.40 5.10 -13.40
N LEU A 211 -2.27 5.09 -12.38
CA LEU A 211 -2.28 6.09 -11.33
C LEU A 211 -1.02 6.04 -10.44
N VAL A 212 -0.50 4.84 -10.15
CA VAL A 212 0.79 4.65 -9.49
C VAL A 212 1.92 5.30 -10.30
N GLY A 213 1.93 5.09 -11.62
CA GLY A 213 2.90 5.73 -12.51
C GLY A 213 2.78 7.26 -12.55
N LEU A 214 1.55 7.78 -12.65
CA LEU A 214 1.26 9.22 -12.64
C LEU A 214 1.68 9.87 -11.31
N SER A 215 1.48 9.16 -10.20
CA SER A 215 1.89 9.59 -8.86
C SER A 215 3.39 9.76 -8.73
N PHE A 216 4.17 8.84 -9.30
CA PHE A 216 5.63 8.93 -9.30
C PHE A 216 6.12 10.20 -10.01
N TRP A 217 5.48 10.55 -11.13
CA TRP A 217 5.79 11.74 -11.94
C TRP A 217 4.97 12.98 -11.57
N SER A 218 4.40 13.04 -10.36
CA SER A 218 3.71 14.23 -9.84
C SER A 218 4.72 15.20 -9.20
N LEU A 219 5.09 16.27 -9.91
CA LEU A 219 6.23 17.13 -9.54
C LEU A 219 5.82 18.43 -8.81
N GLU A 220 4.53 18.68 -8.57
CA GLU A 220 4.01 20.01 -8.20
C GLU A 220 4.52 20.55 -6.86
N LYS A 221 5.13 19.70 -6.02
CA LYS A 221 5.60 20.04 -4.66
C LYS A 221 7.11 19.85 -4.49
N ILE A 222 7.84 19.57 -5.56
CA ILE A 222 9.29 19.38 -5.51
C ILE A 222 10.00 20.21 -6.57
N THR A 223 11.21 20.65 -6.25
CA THR A 223 12.09 21.34 -7.20
C THR A 223 13.11 20.36 -7.75
N VAL A 224 12.96 20.00 -9.02
CA VAL A 224 13.81 19.06 -9.76
C VAL A 224 14.39 19.74 -11.00
N SER A 225 15.39 19.12 -11.64
CA SER A 225 15.98 19.66 -12.86
C SER A 225 15.00 19.70 -14.04
N ASP A 226 15.30 20.52 -15.06
CA ASP A 226 14.53 20.59 -16.30
C ASP A 226 14.48 19.24 -17.03
N GLU A 227 15.55 18.45 -16.91
CA GLU A 227 15.60 17.10 -17.48
C GLU A 227 14.55 16.17 -16.84
N VAL A 228 14.35 16.26 -15.52
CA VAL A 228 13.31 15.49 -14.83
C VAL A 228 11.92 15.93 -15.29
N HIS A 229 11.68 17.24 -15.48
CA HIS A 229 10.40 17.73 -16.00
C HIS A 229 10.10 17.15 -17.39
N ARG A 230 11.10 17.18 -18.29
CA ARG A 230 10.99 16.62 -19.64
C ARG A 230 10.68 15.12 -19.64
N ILE A 231 11.35 14.36 -18.77
CA ILE A 231 11.10 12.92 -18.62
C ILE A 231 9.70 12.67 -18.03
N ALA A 232 9.30 13.43 -17.03
CA ALA A 232 7.99 13.31 -16.40
C ALA A 232 6.85 13.63 -17.37
N GLU A 233 6.98 14.65 -18.22
CA GLU A 233 6.03 14.94 -19.29
C GLU A 233 5.89 13.76 -20.25
N LYS A 234 7.01 13.23 -20.74
CA LYS A 234 7.02 12.04 -21.62
C LYS A 234 6.24 10.87 -21.01
N TYR A 235 6.49 10.53 -19.74
CA TYR A 235 5.82 9.40 -19.09
C TYR A 235 4.35 9.69 -18.76
N ARG A 236 4.01 10.91 -18.34
CA ARG A 236 2.60 11.28 -18.09
C ARG A 236 1.79 11.23 -19.38
N ASP A 237 2.32 11.74 -20.48
CA ASP A 237 1.66 11.68 -21.79
C ASP A 237 1.41 10.24 -22.23
N ALA A 238 2.41 9.36 -22.10
CA ALA A 238 2.28 7.95 -22.42
C ALA A 238 1.23 7.25 -21.53
N LEU A 239 1.23 7.52 -20.22
CA LEU A 239 0.26 6.96 -19.28
C LEU A 239 -1.18 7.43 -19.58
N PHE A 240 -1.38 8.72 -19.88
CA PHE A 240 -2.70 9.23 -20.26
C PHE A 240 -3.19 8.67 -21.61
N GLN A 241 -2.29 8.49 -22.57
CA GLN A 241 -2.62 7.83 -23.85
C GLN A 241 -3.02 6.37 -23.63
N GLU A 242 -2.28 5.62 -22.82
CA GLU A 242 -2.61 4.22 -22.50
C GLU A 242 -3.92 4.11 -21.71
N LEU A 243 -4.20 5.02 -20.77
CA LEU A 243 -5.49 5.12 -20.09
C LEU A 243 -6.63 5.44 -21.07
N GLY A 244 -6.47 6.41 -21.97
CA GLY A 244 -7.47 6.72 -22.99
C GLY A 244 -7.78 5.52 -23.88
N ARG A 245 -6.74 4.74 -24.23
CA ARG A 245 -6.89 3.50 -24.99
C ARG A 245 -7.60 2.40 -24.18
N LEU A 246 -7.26 2.24 -22.90
CA LEU A 246 -7.95 1.32 -21.99
C LEU A 246 -9.46 1.63 -21.95
N TYR A 247 -9.83 2.90 -21.75
CA TYR A 247 -11.24 3.28 -21.65
C TYR A 247 -12.00 3.08 -22.95
N THR A 248 -11.45 3.54 -24.08
CA THR A 248 -12.15 3.47 -25.38
C THR A 248 -12.19 2.05 -25.94
N GLN A 249 -11.05 1.35 -25.97
CA GLN A 249 -10.92 0.07 -26.68
C GLN A 249 -11.29 -1.13 -25.82
N MET A 250 -10.99 -1.10 -24.52
CA MET A 250 -11.18 -2.27 -23.64
C MET A 250 -12.44 -2.16 -22.81
N MET A 251 -12.79 -0.96 -22.35
CA MET A 251 -13.99 -0.74 -21.54
C MET A 251 -15.19 -0.26 -22.35
N GLY A 252 -15.01 0.14 -23.62
CA GLY A 252 -16.07 0.63 -24.48
C GLY A 252 -16.72 1.92 -23.98
N LEU A 253 -15.94 2.78 -23.31
CA LEU A 253 -16.41 4.06 -22.79
C LEU A 253 -16.16 5.17 -23.81
N ASP A 254 -17.24 5.69 -24.41
CA ASP A 254 -17.15 6.81 -25.35
C ASP A 254 -16.90 8.16 -24.63
N GLU A 255 -17.43 8.34 -23.42
CA GLU A 255 -17.27 9.54 -22.60
C GLU A 255 -16.43 9.26 -21.34
N TYR A 256 -15.15 8.93 -21.52
CA TYR A 256 -14.26 8.53 -20.42
C TYR A 256 -13.62 9.69 -19.63
N ALA A 257 -13.88 10.94 -20.04
CA ALA A 257 -13.35 12.14 -19.38
C ALA A 257 -13.75 12.21 -17.89
N HIS A 258 -14.98 11.80 -17.56
CA HIS A 258 -15.43 11.74 -16.17
C HIS A 258 -14.58 10.79 -15.33
N ARG A 259 -14.31 9.59 -15.86
CA ARG A 259 -13.53 8.55 -15.17
C ARG A 259 -12.06 8.95 -14.96
N ILE A 260 -11.44 9.58 -15.97
CA ILE A 260 -10.11 10.20 -15.81
C ILE A 260 -10.16 11.29 -14.73
N GLY A 261 -11.20 12.13 -14.76
CA GLY A 261 -11.41 13.18 -13.77
C GLY A 261 -11.46 12.62 -12.35
N GLU A 262 -12.17 11.51 -12.13
CA GLU A 262 -12.20 10.85 -10.82
C GLU A 262 -10.83 10.35 -10.36
N ALA A 263 -10.06 9.70 -11.25
CA ALA A 263 -8.71 9.24 -10.94
C ALA A 263 -7.76 10.40 -10.58
N VAL A 264 -7.79 11.49 -11.34
CA VAL A 264 -6.95 12.67 -11.08
C VAL A 264 -7.40 13.41 -9.82
N MET A 265 -8.71 13.54 -9.56
CA MET A 265 -9.22 14.11 -8.30
C MET A 265 -8.81 13.28 -7.08
N PHE A 266 -8.74 11.95 -7.22
CA PHE A 266 -8.20 11.09 -6.18
C PHE A 266 -6.73 11.42 -5.92
N LEU A 267 -5.91 11.54 -6.98
CA LEU A 267 -4.50 11.91 -6.87
C LEU A 267 -4.28 13.24 -6.13
N THR A 268 -5.06 14.26 -6.49
CA THR A 268 -5.04 15.56 -5.79
C THR A 268 -5.47 15.43 -4.34
N SER A 269 -6.44 14.57 -4.04
CA SER A 269 -6.86 14.31 -2.65
C SER A 269 -5.74 13.69 -1.82
N VAL A 270 -5.00 12.73 -2.37
CA VAL A 270 -3.85 12.11 -1.71
C VAL A 270 -2.77 13.15 -1.43
N GLN A 271 -2.47 14.01 -2.42
CA GLN A 271 -1.49 15.08 -2.26
C GLN A 271 -1.87 16.06 -1.14
N ASN A 272 -3.13 16.48 -1.10
CA ASN A 272 -3.63 17.39 -0.06
C ASN A 272 -3.61 16.73 1.33
N ALA A 273 -4.06 15.49 1.44
CA ALA A 273 -4.04 14.72 2.68
C ALA A 273 -2.61 14.60 3.23
N PHE A 274 -1.62 14.39 2.37
CA PHE A 274 -0.23 14.33 2.79
C PHE A 274 0.31 15.68 3.31
N LEU A 275 -0.01 16.78 2.65
CA LEU A 275 0.39 18.12 3.12
C LEU A 275 -0.21 18.44 4.48
N GLU A 276 -1.48 18.09 4.68
CA GLU A 276 -2.16 18.25 5.96
C GLU A 276 -1.54 17.35 7.03
N MET A 277 -1.26 16.09 6.70
CA MET A 277 -0.57 15.14 7.59
C MET A 277 0.79 15.66 8.04
N ARG A 278 1.59 16.27 7.15
CA ARG A 278 2.87 16.87 7.53
C ARG A 278 2.71 18.01 8.54
N SER A 279 1.69 18.84 8.37
CA SER A 279 1.37 19.91 9.33
C SER A 279 0.99 19.32 10.69
N LYS A 280 0.09 18.32 10.68
CA LYS A 280 -0.34 17.56 11.86
C LYS A 280 0.83 16.90 12.61
N LEU A 281 1.73 16.22 11.89
CA LEU A 281 2.95 15.63 12.45
C LEU A 281 3.87 16.71 13.05
N GLY A 282 3.97 17.88 12.43
CA GLY A 282 4.72 19.02 12.97
C GLY A 282 4.20 19.49 14.33
N VAL A 283 2.87 19.54 14.49
CA VAL A 283 2.24 19.84 15.78
C VAL A 283 2.55 18.76 16.81
N MET A 284 2.48 17.48 16.44
CA MET A 284 2.83 16.39 17.36
C MET A 284 4.29 16.43 17.81
N LYS A 285 5.23 16.83 16.94
CA LYS A 285 6.62 17.07 17.33
C LYS A 285 6.73 18.20 18.35
N LEU A 286 6.02 19.31 18.15
CA LEU A 286 6.02 20.44 19.10
C LEU A 286 5.42 20.07 20.46
N LEU A 287 4.50 19.10 20.50
CA LEU A 287 3.87 18.61 21.72
C LEU A 287 4.64 17.45 22.40
N ASP A 288 5.87 17.16 21.96
CA ASP A 288 6.72 16.08 22.50
C ASP A 288 6.04 14.69 22.45
N VAL A 289 5.16 14.50 21.44
CA VAL A 289 4.42 13.24 21.20
C VAL A 289 5.28 12.26 20.41
N ILE A 290 5.99 12.75 19.40
CA ILE A 290 6.89 11.98 18.53
C ILE A 290 8.29 12.60 18.61
N GLY A 291 9.32 11.76 18.72
CA GLY A 291 10.71 12.20 18.77
C GLY A 291 11.17 12.92 17.50
N GLU A 292 12.37 13.52 17.56
CA GLU A 292 12.99 14.22 16.42
C GLU A 292 13.10 13.35 15.16
#